data_AF-A0A535HFR9-F1
#
_entry.id   AF-A0A535HFR9-F1
#
_cell.length_a   1.000
_cell.length_b   1.000
_cell.length_c   1.000
_cell.angle_alpha   90.00
_cell.angle_beta   90.00
_cell.angle_gamma   90.00
#
_symmetry.space_group_name_H-M   'P 1'
#
loop_
_entity.id
_entity.type
_entity.pdbx_description
1 polymer ?
#
loop_
_entity_poly.entity_id
_entity_poly.type
_entity_poly.pdbx_seq_one_letter_code
_entity_poly.pdbx_strand_id
1 'polypeptide(L)'
;MIAAQLYTVRDRLHDRRQLVEVLGRLREIGYEGVEVASLGPDAADHFSEELTRAGLKACAAHESLERLTADLSAVAGRCRAWGCKYVVIPSVPQPYHSAAGFRRFAQEAAEIARQLSTHGLGLAYHNHNFELER
;
A
#
# COMPACT_ATOMS: atom_id res chain seq x y z
N MET A 1 2.73 -17.85 -1.27
CA MET A 1 3.34 -16.65 -0.67
C MET A 1 2.40 -16.08 0.36
N ILE A 2 2.87 -16.01 1.59
CA ILE A 2 2.21 -15.27 2.69
C ILE A 2 3.00 -13.98 2.90
N ALA A 3 2.29 -12.87 3.12
CA ALA A 3 2.87 -11.56 3.30
C ALA A 3 2.51 -10.94 4.66
N ALA A 4 3.45 -10.21 5.26
CA ALA A 4 3.22 -9.43 6.47
C ALA A 4 2.80 -8.00 6.10
N GLN A 5 1.72 -7.49 6.68
CA GLN A 5 1.33 -6.08 6.54
C GLN A 5 2.23 -5.21 7.43
N LEU A 6 3.08 -4.41 6.79
CA LEU A 6 4.15 -3.61 7.42
C LEU A 6 3.64 -2.59 8.45
N TYR A 7 2.38 -2.16 8.35
CA TYR A 7 1.74 -1.31 9.36
C TYR A 7 1.86 -1.88 10.78
N THR A 8 1.90 -3.20 10.92
CA THR A 8 2.07 -3.92 12.19
C THR A 8 3.34 -3.52 12.93
N VAL A 9 4.40 -3.16 12.19
CA VAL A 9 5.73 -2.80 12.71
C VAL A 9 6.16 -1.39 12.27
N ARG A 10 5.20 -0.52 11.93
CA ARG A 10 5.41 0.83 11.37
C ARG A 10 6.41 1.70 12.14
N ASP A 11 6.45 1.58 13.46
CA ASP A 11 7.34 2.35 14.33
C ASP A 11 8.84 1.98 14.16
N ARG A 12 9.12 0.95 13.34
CA ARG A 12 10.45 0.44 12.98
C ARG A 12 10.75 0.61 11.48
N LEU A 13 10.02 1.49 10.78
CA LEU A 13 10.12 1.66 9.32
C LEU A 13 10.43 3.10 8.92
N HIS A 14 11.16 3.83 9.76
CA HIS A 14 11.43 5.25 9.54
C HIS A 14 12.71 5.50 8.73
N ASP A 15 13.76 4.73 8.99
CA ASP A 15 15.07 4.85 8.35
C ASP A 15 15.53 3.53 7.69
N ARG A 16 16.54 3.63 6.82
CA ARG A 16 17.10 2.47 6.09
C ARG A 16 17.58 1.36 7.01
N ARG A 17 18.25 1.67 8.14
CA ARG A 17 18.82 0.65 9.03
C ARG A 17 17.71 -0.18 9.66
N GLN A 18 16.67 0.48 10.19
CA GLN A 18 15.53 -0.22 10.78
C GLN A 18 14.77 -1.03 9.73
N LEU A 19 14.62 -0.49 8.51
CA LEU A 19 14.02 -1.22 7.40
C LEU A 19 14.77 -2.52 7.11
N VAL A 20 16.10 -2.49 7.02
CA VAL A 20 16.94 -3.68 6.79
C VAL A 20 16.75 -4.70 7.91
N GLU A 21 16.76 -4.26 9.17
CA GLU A 21 16.53 -5.14 10.33
C GLU A 21 15.15 -5.82 10.24
N VAL A 22 14.09 -5.06 9.92
CA VAL A 22 12.72 -5.59 9.81
C VAL A 22 12.59 -6.58 8.65
N LEU A 23 13.04 -6.22 7.45
CA LEU A 23 12.93 -7.08 6.27
C LEU A 23 13.75 -8.37 6.44
N GLY A 24 14.97 -8.26 6.97
CA GLY A 24 15.79 -9.42 7.31
C GLY A 24 15.07 -10.34 8.29
N ARG A 25 14.51 -9.78 9.37
CA ARG A 25 13.80 -10.57 10.38
C ARG A 25 12.55 -11.25 9.82
N LEU A 26 11.77 -10.55 8.97
CA LEU A 26 10.60 -11.13 8.31
C LEU A 26 10.98 -12.34 7.45
N ARG A 27 12.09 -12.25 6.71
CA ARG A 27 12.62 -13.37 5.93
C ARG A 27 13.04 -14.54 6.82
N GLU A 28 13.79 -14.27 7.89
CA GLU A 28 14.25 -15.30 8.84
C GLU A 28 13.10 -16.09 9.47
N ILE A 29 11.99 -15.42 9.81
CA ILE A 29 10.83 -16.07 10.43
C ILE A 29 9.88 -16.72 9.41
N GLY A 30 10.21 -16.68 8.12
CA GLY A 30 9.53 -17.46 7.07
C GLY A 30 8.56 -16.68 6.19
N TYR A 31 8.44 -15.36 6.32
CA TYR A 31 7.67 -14.59 5.34
C TYR A 31 8.37 -14.57 3.97
N GLU A 32 7.55 -14.61 2.93
CA GLU A 32 7.99 -14.54 1.54
C GLU A 32 7.70 -13.16 0.91
N GLY A 33 6.87 -12.36 1.57
CA GLY A 33 6.52 -11.04 1.09
C GLY A 33 5.98 -10.11 2.16
N VAL A 34 5.64 -8.90 1.72
CA VAL A 34 5.12 -7.83 2.54
C VAL A 34 3.99 -7.11 1.81
N GLU A 35 3.03 -6.59 2.57
CA GLU A 35 2.11 -5.56 2.10
C GLU A 35 2.59 -4.22 2.64
N VAL A 36 2.90 -3.28 1.75
CA VAL A 36 3.58 -2.03 2.10
C VAL A 36 2.60 -1.06 2.75
N ALA A 37 2.98 -0.48 3.88
CA ALA A 37 2.28 0.64 4.48
C ALA A 37 3.22 1.46 5.37
N SER A 38 2.92 2.76 5.52
CA SER A 38 3.53 3.65 6.51
C SER A 38 5.07 3.66 6.55
N LEU A 39 5.73 3.63 5.39
CA LEU A 39 7.18 3.86 5.30
C LEU A 39 7.50 5.33 5.56
N GLY A 40 8.54 5.59 6.36
CA GLY A 40 9.16 6.91 6.45
C GLY A 40 9.85 7.28 5.13
N PRO A 41 10.13 8.58 4.87
CA PRO A 41 10.72 9.03 3.61
C PRO A 41 12.05 8.32 3.27
N ASP A 42 12.97 8.24 4.22
CA ASP A 42 14.27 7.57 4.04
C ASP A 42 14.10 6.06 3.77
N ALA A 43 13.24 5.39 4.54
CA ALA A 43 12.91 3.99 4.29
C ALA A 43 12.28 3.76 2.90
N ALA A 44 11.41 4.67 2.44
CA ALA A 44 10.75 4.56 1.14
C ALA A 44 11.74 4.65 -0.03
N ASP A 45 12.75 5.52 0.07
CA ASP A 45 13.79 5.70 -0.96
C ASP A 45 14.66 4.45 -1.13
N HIS A 46 14.90 3.70 -0.04
CA HIS A 46 15.69 2.48 -0.05
C HIS A 46 14.88 1.18 -0.20
N PHE A 47 13.55 1.27 -0.18
CA PHE A 47 12.68 0.10 -0.03
C PHE A 47 12.85 -0.96 -1.12
N SER A 48 12.90 -0.57 -2.40
CA SER A 48 13.01 -1.52 -3.51
C SER A 48 14.30 -2.34 -3.44
N GLU A 49 15.42 -1.67 -3.14
CA GLU A 49 16.74 -2.30 -3.01
C GLU A 49 16.75 -3.29 -1.84
N GLU A 50 16.31 -2.85 -0.66
CA GLU A 50 16.37 -3.67 0.55
C GLU A 50 15.37 -4.83 0.51
N LEU A 51 14.22 -4.64 -0.11
CA LEU A 51 13.25 -5.72 -0.36
C LEU A 51 13.85 -6.83 -1.23
N THR A 52 14.56 -6.44 -2.29
CA THR A 52 15.27 -7.37 -3.19
C THR A 52 16.40 -8.08 -2.44
N ARG A 53 17.21 -7.35 -1.67
CA ARG A 53 18.31 -7.90 -0.87
C ARG A 53 17.82 -8.91 0.18
N ALA A 54 16.68 -8.65 0.81
CA ALA A 54 16.05 -9.55 1.77
C ALA A 54 15.39 -10.78 1.10
N GLY A 55 15.29 -10.82 -0.23
CA GLY A 55 14.62 -11.90 -0.96
C GLY A 55 13.11 -11.93 -0.73
N LEU A 56 12.50 -10.78 -0.45
CA LEU A 56 11.06 -10.61 -0.21
C LEU A 56 10.38 -9.99 -1.45
N LYS A 57 9.05 -10.11 -1.51
CA LYS A 57 8.22 -9.49 -2.57
C LYS A 57 7.16 -8.58 -1.97
N ALA A 58 6.89 -7.45 -2.59
CA ALA A 58 5.76 -6.61 -2.21
C ALA A 58 4.50 -7.08 -2.96
N CYS A 59 3.49 -7.58 -2.24
CA CYS A 59 2.27 -8.09 -2.86
C CYS A 59 1.29 -6.96 -3.22
N ALA A 60 1.20 -5.94 -2.38
CA ALA A 60 0.39 -4.74 -2.55
C ALA A 60 0.93 -3.59 -1.71
N ALA A 61 0.41 -2.37 -1.93
CA ALA A 61 0.74 -1.19 -1.13
C ALA A 61 -0.53 -0.44 -0.71
N HIS A 62 -0.62 -0.09 0.57
CA HIS A 62 -1.64 0.81 1.10
C HIS A 62 -1.32 2.26 0.70
N GLU A 63 -2.26 2.92 0.03
CA GLU A 63 -2.17 4.32 -0.37
C GLU A 63 -3.48 5.03 -0.06
N SER A 64 -3.39 6.24 0.49
CA SER A 64 -4.60 7.03 0.78
C SER A 64 -5.27 7.49 -0.51
N LEU A 65 -6.59 7.65 -0.45
CA LEU A 65 -7.35 8.25 -1.55
C LEU A 65 -6.78 9.63 -1.93
N GLU A 66 -6.40 10.43 -0.94
CA GLU A 66 -5.79 11.75 -1.15
C GLU A 66 -4.52 11.69 -2.01
N ARG A 67 -3.59 10.76 -1.73
CA ARG A 67 -2.36 10.60 -2.53
C ARG A 67 -2.65 10.15 -3.95
N LEU A 68 -3.61 9.23 -4.10
CA LEU A 68 -4.06 8.74 -5.41
C LEU A 68 -4.70 9.84 -6.25
N THR A 69 -5.46 10.75 -5.63
CA THR A 69 -6.06 11.89 -6.32
C THR A 69 -5.05 13.00 -6.61
N ALA A 70 -4.08 13.22 -5.73
CA ALA A 70 -3.08 14.27 -5.89
C ALA A 70 -2.03 13.95 -6.96
N ASP A 71 -1.49 12.73 -6.96
CA ASP A 71 -0.46 12.30 -7.93
C ASP A 71 -0.47 10.78 -8.13
N LEU A 72 -1.45 10.31 -8.89
CA LEU A 72 -1.60 8.89 -9.25
C LEU A 72 -0.36 8.35 -9.96
N SER A 73 0.24 9.14 -10.86
CA SER A 73 1.40 8.72 -11.65
C SER A 73 2.61 8.45 -10.77
N ALA A 74 2.88 9.31 -9.78
CA ALA A 74 3.96 9.07 -8.82
C ALA A 74 3.70 7.83 -7.95
N VAL A 75 2.46 7.65 -7.48
CA VAL A 75 2.06 6.44 -6.74
C VAL A 75 2.25 5.18 -7.59
N ALA A 76 1.80 5.19 -8.84
CA ALA A 76 1.94 4.08 -9.76
C ALA A 76 3.41 3.76 -10.07
N GLY A 77 4.23 4.78 -10.32
CA GLY A 77 5.67 4.65 -10.54
C GLY A 77 6.37 3.97 -9.36
N ARG A 78 6.08 4.42 -8.13
CA ARG A 78 6.63 3.85 -6.90
C ARG A 78 6.19 2.41 -6.69
N CYS A 79 4.89 2.12 -6.82
CA CYS A 79 4.36 0.77 -6.66
C CYS A 79 4.99 -0.21 -7.66
N ARG A 80 5.21 0.22 -8.91
CA ARG A 80 5.91 -0.58 -9.92
C ARG A 80 7.38 -0.78 -9.57
N ALA A 81 8.07 0.24 -9.07
CA ALA A 81 9.46 0.12 -8.63
C ALA A 81 9.62 -0.87 -7.47
N TRP A 82 8.59 -1.06 -6.65
CA TRP A 82 8.53 -2.07 -5.58
C TRP A 82 8.08 -3.45 -6.08
N GLY A 83 7.64 -3.58 -7.33
CA GLY A 83 7.11 -4.81 -7.89
C GLY A 83 5.67 -5.13 -7.47
N CYS A 84 4.94 -4.19 -6.87
CA CYS A 84 3.54 -4.36 -6.49
C CYS A 84 2.66 -4.53 -7.74
N LYS A 85 1.62 -5.36 -7.61
CA LYS A 85 0.55 -5.49 -8.62
C LYS A 85 -0.74 -4.76 -8.22
N TYR A 86 -0.92 -4.52 -6.93
CA TYR A 86 -2.12 -3.90 -6.39
C TYR A 86 -1.77 -2.68 -5.54
N VAL A 87 -2.58 -1.63 -5.71
CA VAL A 87 -2.69 -0.51 -4.78
C VAL A 87 -3.97 -0.70 -3.99
N VAL A 88 -3.92 -0.48 -2.68
CA VAL A 88 -5.04 -0.70 -1.77
C VAL A 88 -5.41 0.62 -1.12
N ILE A 89 -6.67 1.03 -1.24
CA ILE A 89 -7.21 2.10 -0.41
C ILE A 89 -7.54 1.47 0.96
N PRO A 90 -6.84 1.84 2.04
CA PRO A 90 -6.92 1.12 3.30
C PRO A 90 -8.20 1.43 4.07
N SER A 91 -8.86 2.55 3.79
CA SER A 91 -10.13 2.94 4.40
C SER A 91 -10.71 4.12 3.62
N VAL A 92 -12.04 4.22 3.57
CA VAL A 92 -12.72 5.37 2.98
C VAL A 92 -12.74 6.56 3.96
N PRO A 93 -12.34 7.78 3.53
CA PRO A 93 -12.31 8.94 4.42
C PRO A 93 -13.69 9.33 4.98
N GLN A 94 -13.72 9.84 6.23
CA GLN A 94 -14.95 10.26 6.94
C GLN A 94 -15.93 11.12 6.11
N PRO A 95 -15.49 12.08 5.27
CA PRO A 95 -16.40 12.89 4.45
C PRO A 95 -17.24 12.12 3.41
N TYR A 96 -16.93 10.84 3.19
CA TYR A 96 -17.70 9.96 2.31
C TYR A 96 -18.68 9.06 3.08
N HIS A 97 -18.73 9.12 4.42
CA HIS A 97 -19.58 8.26 5.27
C HIS A 97 -21.05 8.69 5.25
N SER A 98 -21.66 8.58 4.07
CA SER A 98 -23.08 8.78 3.82
C SER A 98 -23.46 8.02 2.54
N ALA A 99 -24.75 7.75 2.32
CA ALA A 99 -25.19 7.07 1.11
C ALA A 99 -24.74 7.80 -0.18
N ALA A 100 -24.77 9.13 -0.20
CA ALA A 100 -24.27 9.91 -1.32
C ALA A 100 -22.73 9.89 -1.40
N GLY A 101 -22.06 9.96 -0.25
CA GLY A 101 -20.60 9.86 -0.15
C GLY A 101 -20.06 8.53 -0.67
N PHE A 102 -20.63 7.40 -0.28
CA PHE A 102 -20.19 6.09 -0.78
C PHE A 102 -20.39 5.93 -2.29
N ARG A 103 -21.47 6.48 -2.87
CA ARG A 103 -21.65 6.51 -4.34
C ARG A 103 -20.57 7.35 -5.02
N ARG A 104 -20.24 8.51 -4.45
CA ARG A 104 -19.15 9.36 -4.94
C ARG A 104 -17.81 8.63 -4.85
N PHE A 105 -17.51 7.99 -3.71
CA PHE A 105 -16.30 7.19 -3.54
C PHE A 105 -16.19 6.07 -4.59
N ALA A 106 -17.27 5.34 -4.84
CA ALA A 106 -17.27 4.27 -5.84
C ALA A 106 -16.95 4.79 -7.25
N GLN A 107 -17.47 5.97 -7.62
CA GLN A 107 -17.17 6.61 -8.90
C GLN A 107 -15.70 7.05 -9.00
N GLU A 108 -15.19 7.71 -7.96
CA GLU A 108 -13.79 8.16 -7.91
C GLU A 108 -12.81 6.97 -7.90
N ALA A 109 -13.09 5.92 -7.12
CA ALA A 109 -12.29 4.70 -7.07
C ALA A 109 -12.31 3.95 -8.41
N ALA A 110 -13.44 3.91 -9.12
CA ALA A 110 -13.52 3.30 -10.44
C ALA A 110 -12.63 4.04 -11.47
N GLU A 111 -12.61 5.37 -11.41
CA GLU A 111 -11.75 6.17 -12.28
C GLU A 111 -10.26 5.99 -11.93
N ILE A 112 -9.90 5.98 -10.64
CA ILE A 112 -8.54 5.66 -10.19
C ILE A 112 -8.11 4.27 -10.67
N ALA A 113 -8.98 3.26 -10.54
CA ALA A 113 -8.68 1.90 -11.00
C ALA A 113 -8.40 1.85 -12.51
N ARG A 114 -9.20 2.57 -13.31
CA ARG A 114 -8.99 2.67 -14.75
C ARG A 114 -7.64 3.29 -15.08
N GLN A 115 -7.24 4.35 -14.39
CA GLN A 115 -5.93 4.98 -14.59
C GLN A 115 -4.78 4.06 -14.17
N LEU A 116 -4.86 3.46 -12.98
CA LEU A 116 -3.87 2.49 -12.49
C LEU A 116 -3.67 1.31 -13.45
N SER A 117 -4.75 0.85 -14.10
CA SER A 117 -4.65 -0.26 -15.07
C SER A 117 -3.76 0.07 -16.27
N THR A 118 -3.65 1.35 -16.67
CA THR A 118 -2.73 1.78 -17.74
C THR A 118 -1.26 1.62 -17.34
N HIS A 119 -0.99 1.56 -16.03
CA HIS A 119 0.33 1.27 -15.46
C HIS A 119 0.51 -0.24 -15.12
N GLY A 120 -0.46 -1.08 -15.44
CA GLY A 120 -0.46 -2.52 -15.12
C GLY A 120 -0.74 -2.81 -13.64
N LEU A 121 -1.37 -1.88 -12.92
CA LEU A 121 -1.74 -2.01 -11.50
C LEU A 121 -3.25 -2.20 -11.34
N GLY A 122 -3.65 -3.03 -10.38
CA GLY A 122 -5.04 -3.12 -9.91
C GLY A 122 -5.29 -2.23 -8.70
N LEU A 123 -6.54 -1.81 -8.51
CA LEU A 123 -7.01 -1.16 -7.28
C LEU A 123 -7.79 -2.16 -6.43
N ALA A 124 -7.53 -2.18 -5.13
CA ALA A 124 -8.31 -2.90 -4.13
C ALA A 124 -8.77 -1.94 -3.02
N TYR A 125 -9.82 -2.34 -2.30
CA TYR A 125 -10.33 -1.63 -1.13
C TYR A 125 -10.27 -2.56 0.08
N HIS A 126 -9.75 -2.07 1.20
CA HIS A 126 -9.71 -2.79 2.47
C HIS A 126 -10.86 -2.31 3.35
N ASN A 127 -11.88 -3.15 3.53
CA ASN A 127 -12.99 -2.82 4.41
C ASN A 127 -12.58 -2.86 5.88
N HIS A 128 -13.24 -2.07 6.70
CA HIS A 128 -13.20 -2.12 8.15
C HIS A 128 -14.59 -2.55 8.68
N ASN A 129 -14.88 -2.26 9.95
CA ASN A 129 -16.16 -2.55 10.58
C ASN A 129 -17.27 -1.57 10.15
N PHE A 130 -16.96 -0.28 10.09
CA PHE A 130 -17.96 0.78 9.91
C PHE A 130 -18.69 0.70 8.56
N GLU A 131 -18.09 0.07 7.54
CA GLU A 131 -18.74 -0.19 6.25
C GLU A 131 -19.85 -1.23 6.32
N LEU A 132 -19.86 -2.05 7.39
CA LEU A 132 -20.78 -3.17 7.58
C LEU A 132 -21.76 -2.93 8.74
N GLU A 133 -21.66 -1.79 9.42
CA GLU A 133 -22.60 -1.36 10.46
C GLU A 133 -23.94 -0.91 9.84
N ARG A 134 -25.05 -1.06 10.60
CA ARG A 134 -26.43 -0.80 10.12
C ARG A 134 -27.00 0.49 10.68
#